data_AF-A0A3Q0T938-F1
#
_entry.id   AF-A0A3Q0T938-F1
#
_cell.length_a   1.000
_cell.length_b   1.000
_cell.length_c   1.000
_cell.angle_alpha   90.00
_cell.angle_beta   90.00
_cell.angle_gamma   90.00
#
_symmetry.space_group_name_H-M   'P 1'
#
loop_
_entity.id
_entity.type
_entity.pdbx_description
1 polymer ?
#
loop_
_entity_poly.entity_id
_entity_poly.type
_entity_poly.pdbx_seq_one_letter_code
_entity_poly.pdbx_strand_id
1 'polypeptide(L)'
;LVFLFQDDYIPYPRIEEVLERGGPYPQVILPEFGGYWIEDPEAPPSSVEGRGREEVGEEEEERQEEGIPPGDYGYRLDEFNEAARAYRKHFLGREHLNFSCPASSVGNLLLSVRHETEKEHEYLHVIIRSRMKSIYHRLSLAELPDIPSVPELAKLLCDEAAGLRFSPILYPKASQLIVNYDEHEVNNTFKFGVIYQRFGQVSEEELFRNNEETPAFTEFLQLLGDTVDLQDFKGFRGGLDVSHGQTGSQSVYTVHREQEIMFHVSTKLPFTEGDAQQLQRKRHIGNDIVAVVFQEEATPFVPDMIASNFLHAFILVQVEELCSKNTSYKVSVTAREDVPPFGPPLPNPAVFKKGPEFREFLLTKLINAELACYKSDRFARLEVETHWTAVCCFLKAHKHLDAADRCVFPSACSSVCAASVTVSRLIIIKSLLLFTFVHVMFLWPCLSLLPALF
;
A
#
# COMPACT_ATOMS: atom_id res chain seq x y z
N LEU A 1 -31.65 43.32 16.63
CA LEU A 1 -30.50 43.27 15.72
C LEU A 1 -29.50 42.27 16.28
N VAL A 2 -29.48 41.06 15.75
CA VAL A 2 -28.39 40.10 15.95
C VAL A 2 -27.84 39.85 14.56
N PHE A 3 -26.56 40.09 14.39
CA PHE A 3 -25.80 39.96 13.15
C PHE A 3 -24.76 38.85 13.37
N LEU A 4 -24.48 38.10 12.29
CA LEU A 4 -23.36 37.16 12.07
C LEU A 4 -23.54 35.77 12.73
N PHE A 5 -23.42 34.63 12.06
CA PHE A 5 -22.60 34.26 10.90
C PHE A 5 -23.43 33.54 9.84
N GLN A 6 -23.29 33.94 8.58
CA GLN A 6 -23.59 33.11 7.42
C GLN A 6 -22.21 32.76 6.88
N ASP A 7 -21.79 31.51 7.03
CA ASP A 7 -20.55 31.03 6.43
C ASP A 7 -20.59 31.36 4.93
N ASP A 8 -19.59 32.12 4.48
CA ASP A 8 -19.43 32.58 3.10
C ASP A 8 -19.16 31.38 2.18
N TYR A 9 -20.22 30.63 1.82
CA TYR A 9 -20.17 29.64 0.77
C TYR A 9 -20.17 30.36 -0.58
N ILE A 10 -18.99 30.53 -1.17
CA ILE A 10 -18.84 30.96 -2.56
C ILE A 10 -18.94 29.69 -3.42
N PRO A 11 -20.03 29.47 -4.18
CA PRO A 11 -20.12 28.31 -5.06
C PRO A 11 -19.01 28.38 -6.11
N TYR A 12 -18.34 27.25 -6.38
CA TYR A 12 -17.34 27.15 -7.44
C TYR A 12 -17.96 27.52 -8.79
N PRO A 13 -17.26 28.27 -9.66
CA PRO A 13 -17.81 28.72 -10.93
C PRO A 13 -18.02 27.53 -11.88
N ARG A 14 -19.09 27.60 -12.68
CA ARG A 14 -19.34 26.62 -13.75
C ARG A 14 -18.22 26.63 -14.78
N ILE A 15 -17.92 25.48 -15.36
CA ILE A 15 -16.83 25.33 -16.31
C ILE A 15 -17.02 26.23 -17.54
N GLU A 16 -18.26 26.41 -18.00
CA GLU A 16 -18.60 27.31 -19.11
C GLU A 16 -18.29 28.77 -18.76
N GLU A 17 -18.62 29.20 -17.53
CA GLU A 17 -18.32 30.56 -17.07
C GLU A 17 -16.81 30.82 -16.96
N VAL A 18 -16.03 29.80 -16.58
CA VAL A 18 -14.57 29.91 -16.52
C VAL A 18 -14.00 30.04 -17.93
N LEU A 19 -14.49 29.25 -18.88
CA LEU A 19 -14.06 29.34 -20.28
C LEU A 19 -14.40 30.70 -20.90
N GLU A 20 -15.59 31.25 -20.60
CA GLU A 20 -16.05 32.57 -21.07
C GLU A 20 -15.23 33.76 -20.52
N ARG A 21 -14.68 33.66 -19.31
CA ARG A 21 -13.88 34.73 -18.67
C ARG A 21 -12.50 34.94 -19.31
N GLY A 22 -12.03 33.98 -20.12
CA GLY A 22 -10.71 34.01 -20.72
C GLY A 22 -9.59 33.59 -19.75
N GLY A 23 -8.48 33.09 -20.29
CA GLY A 23 -7.38 32.53 -19.50
C GLY A 23 -6.63 33.55 -18.62
N PRO A 24 -5.79 33.08 -17.68
CA PRO A 24 -5.37 31.70 -17.49
C PRO A 24 -6.44 30.84 -16.80
N TYR A 25 -6.67 29.63 -17.34
CA TYR A 25 -7.65 28.70 -16.81
C TYR A 25 -7.05 27.87 -15.65
N PRO A 26 -7.78 27.67 -14.53
CA PRO A 26 -7.40 26.69 -13.53
C PRO A 26 -7.47 25.29 -14.14
N GLN A 27 -6.50 24.42 -13.81
CA GLN A 27 -6.46 23.06 -14.35
C GLN A 27 -7.56 22.18 -13.74
N VAL A 28 -7.87 22.39 -12.46
CA VAL A 28 -8.96 21.71 -11.74
C VAL A 28 -9.91 22.74 -11.16
N ILE A 29 -11.21 22.48 -11.29
CA ILE A 29 -12.29 23.20 -10.59
C ILE A 29 -13.01 22.19 -9.70
N LEU A 30 -13.18 22.52 -8.43
CA LEU A 30 -13.93 21.69 -7.50
C LEU A 30 -15.44 21.76 -7.79
N PRO A 31 -16.21 20.67 -7.60
CA PRO A 31 -17.64 20.69 -7.84
C PRO A 31 -18.40 21.72 -6.99
N GLU A 32 -19.51 22.24 -7.52
CA GLU A 32 -20.38 23.22 -6.83
C GLU A 32 -20.89 22.74 -5.46
N PHE A 33 -20.86 21.45 -5.17
CA PHE A 33 -21.33 20.83 -3.92
C PHE A 33 -20.21 20.21 -3.07
N GLY A 34 -18.94 20.47 -3.40
CA GLY A 34 -17.78 19.90 -2.71
C GLY A 34 -17.56 18.42 -2.99
N GLY A 35 -16.94 17.71 -2.05
CA GLY A 35 -16.69 16.27 -2.12
C GLY A 35 -15.33 15.88 -2.69
N TYR A 36 -14.50 16.85 -3.08
CA TYR A 36 -13.13 16.64 -3.57
C TYR A 36 -12.17 17.68 -2.99
N TRP A 37 -10.91 17.30 -2.83
CA TRP A 37 -9.80 18.20 -2.55
C TRP A 37 -8.85 18.30 -3.75
N ILE A 38 -8.04 19.36 -3.79
CA ILE A 38 -6.94 19.56 -4.74
C ILE A 38 -5.64 19.56 -3.93
N GLU A 39 -4.62 18.84 -4.39
CA GLU A 39 -3.31 18.86 -3.74
C GLU A 39 -2.69 20.25 -3.87
N ASP A 40 -2.33 20.85 -2.74
CA ASP A 40 -1.65 22.14 -2.70
C ASP A 40 -0.12 21.92 -2.80
N PRO A 41 0.56 22.40 -3.88
CA PRO A 41 2.01 22.33 -3.99
C PRO A 41 2.76 23.20 -2.96
N GLU A 42 2.06 24.14 -2.31
CA GLU A 42 2.62 25.01 -1.26
C GLU A 42 2.41 24.48 0.16
N ALA A 43 1.57 23.44 0.32
CA ALA A 43 1.36 22.85 1.63
C ALA A 43 2.67 22.18 2.10
N PRO A 44 3.09 22.39 3.37
CA PRO A 44 4.22 21.67 3.92
C PRO A 44 3.96 20.16 3.76
N PRO A 45 4.99 19.35 3.45
CA PRO A 45 4.81 17.90 3.31
C PRO A 45 4.11 17.43 4.57
N SER A 46 2.90 16.89 4.42
CA SER A 46 2.14 16.40 5.55
C SER A 46 3.03 15.37 6.24
N SER A 47 3.53 15.72 7.41
CA SER A 47 4.13 14.77 8.31
C SER A 47 3.05 13.73 8.52
N VAL A 48 3.23 12.55 7.95
CA VAL A 48 2.50 11.36 8.35
C VAL A 48 2.50 11.40 9.87
N GLU A 49 1.33 11.59 10.49
CA GLU A 49 1.20 11.68 11.94
C GLU A 49 1.68 10.35 12.54
N GLY A 50 2.98 10.27 12.82
CA GLY A 50 3.51 9.46 13.88
C GLY A 50 2.96 10.04 15.16
N ARG A 51 1.83 9.53 15.63
CA ARG A 51 1.40 9.77 17.02
C ARG A 51 2.50 9.22 17.95
N GLY A 52 3.22 10.16 18.55
CA GLY A 52 4.01 9.96 19.76
C GLY A 52 5.49 9.65 19.55
N ARG A 53 6.27 10.65 19.12
CA ARG A 53 7.69 10.72 19.51
C ARG A 53 7.94 12.13 20.02
N GLU A 54 8.03 12.26 21.34
CA GLU A 54 8.48 13.49 21.99
C GLU A 54 9.95 13.75 21.57
N GLU A 55 10.24 15.01 21.31
CA GLU A 55 11.54 15.55 20.90
C GLU A 55 12.64 15.25 21.93
N VAL A 56 13.67 14.47 21.57
CA VAL A 56 15.01 14.58 22.17
C VAL A 56 16.08 14.20 21.12
N GLY A 57 16.94 15.17 20.79
CA GLY A 57 18.36 14.97 20.46
C GLY A 57 18.72 14.41 19.08
N GLU A 58 19.19 15.29 18.21
CA GLU A 58 19.94 14.93 17.00
C GLU A 58 21.24 14.20 17.37
N GLU A 59 21.35 12.92 16.99
CA GLU A 59 22.65 12.29 16.71
C GLU A 59 22.55 11.68 15.29
N GLU A 60 23.33 12.26 14.38
CA GLU A 60 23.49 11.82 13.00
C GLU A 60 24.12 10.42 12.98
N GLU A 61 23.29 9.37 12.92
CA GLU A 61 23.78 8.03 12.58
C GLU A 61 24.10 7.98 11.08
N GLU A 62 25.41 7.96 10.78
CA GLU A 62 25.99 7.62 9.49
C GLU A 62 25.45 6.25 9.00
N ARG A 63 24.35 6.26 8.25
CA ARG A 63 23.96 5.10 7.44
C ARG A 63 24.95 4.98 6.29
N GLN A 64 25.68 3.86 6.30
CA GLN A 64 26.50 3.42 5.19
C GLN A 64 25.72 3.54 3.88
N GLU A 65 26.26 4.32 2.95
CA GLU A 65 25.78 4.45 1.56
C GLU A 65 25.86 3.09 0.86
N GLU A 66 24.85 2.24 1.03
CA GLU A 66 24.54 1.24 0.01
C GLU A 66 23.95 2.00 -1.17
N GLY A 67 24.72 2.05 -2.27
CA GLY A 67 24.43 2.89 -3.42
C GLY A 67 22.97 2.80 -3.89
N ILE A 68 22.32 3.97 -3.97
CA ILE A 68 21.01 4.14 -4.60
C ILE A 68 21.08 3.49 -5.98
N PRO A 69 20.20 2.52 -6.30
CA PRO A 69 20.19 1.90 -7.62
C PRO A 69 20.04 2.98 -8.70
N PRO A 70 20.75 2.90 -9.84
CA PRO A 70 20.59 3.88 -10.91
C PRO A 70 19.13 3.91 -11.38
N GLY A 71 18.45 5.05 -11.16
CA GLY A 71 17.05 5.26 -11.51
C GLY A 71 16.07 5.34 -10.33
N ASP A 72 16.53 5.28 -9.07
CA ASP A 72 15.73 5.57 -7.88
C ASP A 72 15.88 7.06 -7.50
N TYR A 73 14.86 7.86 -7.83
CA TYR A 73 14.76 9.29 -7.54
C TYR A 73 14.29 9.55 -6.10
N GLY A 74 14.24 8.53 -5.24
CA GLY A 74 13.90 8.65 -3.82
C GLY A 74 12.40 8.71 -3.54
N TYR A 75 11.55 8.58 -4.57
CA TYR A 75 10.11 8.44 -4.39
C TYR A 75 9.81 7.11 -3.70
N ARG A 76 8.94 7.09 -2.69
CA ARG A 76 8.59 5.86 -1.97
C ARG A 76 7.15 5.49 -2.26
N LEU A 77 6.92 4.19 -2.46
CA LEU A 77 5.57 3.65 -2.43
C LEU A 77 5.09 3.73 -0.98
N ASP A 78 3.87 4.21 -0.77
CA ASP A 78 3.24 4.16 0.53
C ASP A 78 3.19 2.69 0.95
N GLU A 79 3.65 2.39 2.16
CA GLU A 79 3.76 1.04 2.68
C GLU A 79 2.37 0.48 2.98
N PHE A 80 1.65 0.09 1.93
CA PHE A 80 0.51 -0.78 2.11
C PHE A 80 1.04 -2.15 2.54
N ASN A 81 0.74 -2.46 3.80
CA ASN A 81 0.90 -3.80 4.35
C ASN A 81 2.38 -4.22 4.47
N GLU A 82 3.24 -3.39 5.09
CA GLU A 82 4.56 -3.85 5.55
C GLU A 82 4.41 -5.16 6.34
N ALA A 83 3.34 -5.28 7.13
CA ALA A 83 2.96 -6.51 7.83
C ALA A 83 2.77 -7.73 6.91
N ALA A 84 2.20 -7.57 5.72
CA ALA A 84 2.00 -8.68 4.78
C ALA A 84 3.33 -9.23 4.24
N ARG A 85 4.29 -8.35 3.91
CA ARG A 85 5.60 -8.78 3.41
C ARG A 85 6.60 -9.10 4.53
N ALA A 86 6.38 -8.55 5.73
CA ALA A 86 7.28 -8.70 6.87
C ALA A 86 7.45 -10.17 7.27
N TYR A 87 6.39 -10.98 7.19
CA TYR A 87 6.50 -12.39 7.55
C TYR A 87 7.44 -13.16 6.62
N ARG A 88 7.34 -12.96 5.29
CA ARG A 88 8.28 -13.55 4.33
C ARG A 88 9.70 -13.03 4.55
N LYS A 89 9.86 -11.71 4.71
CA LYS A 89 11.17 -11.05 4.83
C LYS A 89 11.91 -11.41 6.12
N HIS A 90 11.20 -11.43 7.25
CA HIS A 90 11.80 -11.52 8.58
C HIS A 90 11.53 -12.84 9.30
N PHE A 91 10.50 -13.62 8.97
CA PHE A 91 10.11 -14.81 9.76
C PHE A 91 10.30 -16.12 9.00
N LEU A 92 9.92 -16.17 7.72
CA LEU A 92 9.92 -17.41 6.94
C LEU A 92 11.35 -17.96 6.80
N GLY A 93 11.53 -19.24 7.15
CA GLY A 93 12.83 -19.92 7.13
C GLY A 93 13.76 -19.57 8.29
N ARG A 94 13.30 -18.74 9.25
CA ARG A 94 14.06 -18.34 10.45
C ARG A 94 13.35 -18.80 11.72
N GLU A 95 14.08 -18.90 12.83
CA GLU A 95 13.49 -19.28 14.12
C GLU A 95 12.53 -18.19 14.63
N HIS A 96 11.28 -18.56 14.89
CA HIS A 96 10.23 -17.66 15.36
C HIS A 96 9.11 -18.44 16.06
N LEU A 97 8.25 -17.72 16.78
CA LEU A 97 7.08 -18.27 17.47
C LEU A 97 5.80 -17.67 16.91
N ASN A 98 4.76 -18.48 16.78
CA ASN A 98 3.42 -18.05 16.38
C ASN A 98 2.43 -18.39 17.50
N PHE A 99 1.49 -17.48 17.76
CA PHE A 99 0.47 -17.63 18.79
C PHE A 99 -0.90 -17.30 18.23
N SER A 100 -1.92 -18.05 18.65
CA SER A 100 -3.32 -17.76 18.35
C SER A 100 -4.07 -17.36 19.60
N CYS A 101 -5.04 -16.45 19.43
CA CYS A 101 -6.04 -16.13 20.44
C CYS A 101 -7.42 -16.25 19.79
N PRO A 102 -8.05 -17.44 19.84
CA PRO A 102 -9.42 -17.62 19.35
C PRO A 102 -10.42 -17.00 20.34
N ALA A 103 -11.39 -16.24 19.83
CA ALA A 103 -12.50 -15.66 20.58
C ALA A 103 -12.13 -14.59 21.63
N SER A 104 -11.58 -13.46 21.17
CA SER A 104 -11.58 -12.21 21.94
C SER A 104 -12.79 -11.33 21.59
N SER A 105 -13.06 -10.28 22.37
CA SER A 105 -14.02 -9.20 22.00
C SER A 105 -13.67 -8.53 20.66
N VAL A 106 -12.43 -8.69 20.20
CA VAL A 106 -11.82 -8.12 18.99
C VAL A 106 -11.81 -9.12 17.81
N GLY A 107 -12.35 -10.33 18.02
CA GLY A 107 -12.28 -11.43 17.06
C GLY A 107 -11.11 -12.38 17.33
N ASN A 108 -10.61 -13.05 16.28
CA ASN A 108 -9.46 -13.92 16.42
C ASN A 108 -8.17 -13.16 16.12
N LEU A 109 -7.14 -13.37 16.94
CA LEU A 109 -5.83 -12.75 16.74
C LEU A 109 -4.78 -13.82 16.44
N LEU A 110 -3.84 -13.47 15.57
CA LEU A 110 -2.66 -14.25 15.25
C LEU A 110 -1.41 -13.38 15.43
N LEU A 111 -0.56 -13.76 16.38
CA LEU A 111 0.68 -13.06 16.70
C LEU A 111 1.88 -13.87 16.23
N SER A 112 2.85 -13.22 15.60
CA SER A 112 4.16 -13.80 15.29
C SER A 112 5.25 -12.97 15.94
N VAL A 113 6.19 -13.62 16.61
CA VAL A 113 7.31 -12.97 17.31
C VAL A 113 8.62 -13.64 16.91
N ARG A 114 9.63 -12.83 16.58
CA ARG A 114 10.99 -13.28 16.30
C ARG A 114 12.00 -12.37 16.98
N HIS A 115 13.03 -13.00 17.55
CA HIS A 115 14.21 -12.32 18.06
C HIS A 115 15.30 -12.26 16.99
N GLU A 116 15.98 -11.12 16.87
CA GLU A 116 17.10 -10.91 15.96
C GLU A 116 18.18 -10.10 16.68
N THR A 117 19.44 -10.53 16.55
CA THR A 117 20.61 -9.80 17.07
C THR A 117 21.41 -9.29 15.89
N GLU A 118 21.58 -7.98 15.79
CA GLU A 118 22.31 -7.30 14.73
C GLU A 118 23.35 -6.35 15.34
N LYS A 119 24.64 -6.54 15.02
CA LYS A 119 25.74 -5.67 15.49
C LYS A 119 25.65 -5.32 17.00
N GLU A 120 25.50 -6.34 17.85
CA GLU A 120 25.32 -6.25 19.32
C GLU A 120 24.02 -5.63 19.83
N HIS A 121 23.12 -5.21 18.94
CA HIS A 121 21.79 -4.73 19.29
C HIS A 121 20.77 -5.84 19.14
N GLU A 122 19.87 -5.97 20.12
CA GLU A 122 18.81 -6.97 20.11
C GLU A 122 17.46 -6.35 19.73
N TYR A 123 16.77 -7.00 18.80
CA TYR A 123 15.49 -6.55 18.27
C TYR A 123 14.42 -7.65 18.36
N LEU A 124 13.18 -7.24 18.60
CA LEU A 124 12.00 -8.09 18.43
C LEU A 124 11.19 -7.65 17.22
N HIS A 125 11.04 -8.54 16.26
CA HIS A 125 10.06 -8.42 15.19
C HIS A 125 8.74 -8.98 15.66
N VAL A 126 7.68 -8.17 15.59
CA VAL A 126 6.35 -8.56 16.06
C VAL A 126 5.32 -8.24 14.97
N ILE A 127 4.50 -9.23 14.62
CA ILE A 127 3.35 -9.04 13.73
C ILE A 127 2.10 -9.47 14.47
N ILE A 128 1.12 -8.57 14.62
CA ILE A 128 -0.23 -8.90 15.09
C ILE A 128 -1.22 -8.79 13.94
N ARG A 129 -1.98 -9.86 13.72
CA ARG A 129 -3.03 -9.95 12.71
C ARG A 129 -4.37 -9.98 13.42
N SER A 130 -5.25 -9.05 13.06
CA SER A 130 -6.61 -8.93 13.58
C SER A 130 -7.61 -9.03 12.44
N ARG A 131 -8.92 -9.02 12.77
CA ARG A 131 -9.98 -8.96 11.76
C ARG A 131 -9.89 -7.71 10.87
N MET A 132 -9.41 -6.59 11.43
CA MET A 132 -9.45 -5.29 10.77
C MET A 132 -8.15 -4.94 10.05
N LYS A 133 -7.01 -5.33 10.64
CA LYS A 133 -5.68 -4.98 10.11
C LYS A 133 -4.60 -5.92 10.62
N SER A 134 -3.50 -5.96 9.88
CA SER A 134 -2.24 -6.55 10.29
C SER A 134 -1.23 -5.42 10.58
N ILE A 135 -0.59 -5.46 11.74
CA ILE A 135 0.42 -4.48 12.14
C ILE A 135 1.74 -5.22 12.34
N TYR A 136 2.81 -4.65 11.79
CA TYR A 136 4.18 -5.08 12.02
C TYR A 136 4.93 -3.98 12.76
N HIS A 137 5.85 -4.39 13.63
CA HIS A 137 6.71 -3.49 14.35
C HIS A 137 8.06 -4.15 14.68
N ARG A 138 9.13 -3.35 14.66
CA ARG A 138 10.48 -3.75 15.07
C ARG A 138 10.83 -3.00 16.36
N LEU A 139 10.85 -3.71 17.49
CA LEU A 139 11.16 -3.16 18.80
C LEU A 139 12.65 -3.32 19.10
N SER A 140 13.30 -2.26 19.59
CA SER A 140 14.63 -2.33 20.20
C SER A 140 14.49 -2.81 21.65
N LEU A 141 15.22 -3.86 22.03
CA LEU A 141 15.24 -4.32 23.42
C LEU A 141 16.06 -3.42 24.34
N ALA A 142 16.93 -2.56 23.79
CA ALA A 142 17.71 -1.60 24.59
C ALA A 142 16.82 -0.52 25.26
N GLU A 143 15.65 -0.24 24.67
CA GLU A 143 14.69 0.76 25.17
C GLU A 143 13.73 0.17 26.22
N LEU A 144 13.76 -1.16 26.44
CA LEU A 144 12.83 -1.86 27.32
C LEU A 144 13.54 -2.37 28.58
N PRO A 145 12.95 -2.15 29.77
CA PRO A 145 13.56 -2.58 31.04
C PRO A 145 13.57 -4.10 31.21
N ASP A 146 12.62 -4.81 30.59
CA ASP A 146 12.48 -6.27 30.63
C ASP A 146 11.92 -6.78 29.28
N ILE A 147 12.19 -8.06 28.95
CA ILE A 147 11.64 -8.69 27.75
C ILE A 147 10.11 -8.83 27.92
N PRO A 148 9.30 -8.18 27.05
CA PRO A 148 7.86 -8.18 27.18
C PRO A 148 7.29 -9.58 26.91
N SER A 149 6.29 -9.96 27.71
CA SER A 149 5.51 -11.16 27.49
C SER A 149 4.61 -11.04 26.25
N VAL A 150 4.17 -12.18 25.72
CA VAL A 150 3.29 -12.24 24.54
C VAL A 150 2.03 -11.35 24.67
N PRO A 151 1.30 -11.32 25.81
CA PRO A 151 0.19 -10.40 25.98
C PRO A 151 0.60 -8.92 26.05
N GLU A 152 1.78 -8.60 26.57
CA GLU A 152 2.30 -7.22 26.61
C GLU A 152 2.68 -6.74 25.20
N LEU A 153 3.31 -7.60 24.40
CA LEU A 153 3.58 -7.34 22.98
C LEU A 153 2.30 -7.15 22.18
N ALA A 154 1.28 -7.97 22.43
CA ALA A 154 -0.01 -7.83 21.76
C ALA A 154 -0.71 -6.51 22.16
N LYS A 155 -0.67 -6.14 23.44
CA LYS A 155 -1.20 -4.86 23.93
C LYS A 155 -0.52 -3.67 23.28
N LEU A 156 0.80 -3.71 23.12
CA LEU A 156 1.58 -2.61 22.53
C LEU A 156 1.11 -2.27 21.10
N LEU A 157 0.70 -3.28 20.33
CA LEU A 157 0.25 -3.11 18.95
C LEU A 157 -1.28 -3.03 18.81
N CYS A 158 -2.02 -3.51 19.79
CA CYS A 158 -3.48 -3.55 19.82
C CYS A 158 -3.96 -3.40 21.26
N ASP A 159 -4.35 -2.19 21.67
CA ASP A 159 -4.82 -1.91 23.03
C ASP A 159 -5.96 -2.84 23.47
N GLU A 160 -6.85 -3.19 22.54
CA GLU A 160 -7.97 -4.09 22.77
C GLU A 160 -7.54 -5.56 23.03
N ALA A 161 -6.28 -5.90 22.78
CA ALA A 161 -5.70 -7.21 23.10
C ALA A 161 -5.28 -7.34 24.59
N ALA A 162 -5.47 -6.28 25.40
CA ALA A 162 -5.14 -6.29 26.81
C ALA A 162 -5.88 -7.41 27.57
N GLY A 163 -5.11 -8.23 28.30
CA GLY A 163 -5.66 -9.31 29.13
C GLY A 163 -6.09 -10.57 28.37
N LEU A 164 -5.86 -10.63 27.05
CA LEU A 164 -6.12 -11.83 26.26
C LEU A 164 -5.10 -12.94 26.50
N ARG A 165 -5.55 -14.19 26.33
CA ARG A 165 -4.70 -15.37 26.47
C ARG A 165 -4.34 -15.93 25.11
N PHE A 166 -3.04 -15.96 24.86
CA PHE A 166 -2.46 -16.51 23.64
C PHE A 166 -2.01 -17.96 23.85
N SER A 167 -2.27 -18.80 22.86
CA SER A 167 -1.84 -20.20 22.81
C SER A 167 -0.81 -20.39 21.70
N PRO A 168 0.31 -21.09 21.95
CA PRO A 168 1.32 -21.32 20.92
C PRO A 168 0.77 -22.21 19.80
N ILE A 169 1.12 -21.89 18.55
CA ILE A 169 0.81 -22.71 17.39
C ILE A 169 1.99 -23.66 17.16
N LEU A 170 1.75 -24.95 17.33
CA LEU A 170 2.79 -25.98 17.24
C LEU A 170 2.77 -26.74 15.90
N TYR A 171 1.84 -26.41 15.01
CA TYR A 171 1.69 -27.10 13.73
C TYR A 171 2.88 -26.80 12.80
N PRO A 172 3.65 -27.82 12.34
CA PRO A 172 4.89 -27.59 11.58
C PRO A 172 4.72 -26.84 10.25
N LYS A 173 3.54 -26.94 9.60
CA LYS A 173 3.25 -26.20 8.36
C LYS A 173 2.56 -24.86 8.61
N ALA A 174 2.47 -24.41 9.87
CA ALA A 174 1.84 -23.14 10.21
C ALA A 174 2.48 -21.97 9.48
N SER A 175 3.82 -21.87 9.47
CA SER A 175 4.50 -20.74 8.83
C SER A 175 4.19 -20.62 7.33
N GLN A 176 4.04 -21.75 6.62
CA GLN A 176 3.65 -21.72 5.21
C GLN A 176 2.21 -21.24 5.01
N LEU A 177 1.30 -21.61 5.91
CA LEU A 177 -0.07 -21.13 5.86
C LEU A 177 -0.18 -19.65 6.24
N ILE A 178 0.63 -19.21 7.20
CA ILE A 178 0.67 -17.81 7.66
C ILE A 178 1.22 -16.90 6.56
N VAL A 179 2.31 -17.28 5.87
CA VAL A 179 2.82 -16.45 4.75
C VAL A 179 1.83 -16.41 3.59
N ASN A 180 1.18 -17.53 3.27
CA ASN A 180 0.15 -17.56 2.22
C ASN A 180 -1.06 -16.71 2.62
N TYR A 181 -1.40 -16.65 3.91
CA TYR A 181 -2.40 -15.74 4.44
C TYR A 181 -1.92 -14.29 4.34
N ASP A 182 -0.73 -13.94 4.79
CA ASP A 182 -0.29 -12.54 4.76
C ASP A 182 -0.23 -11.99 3.33
N GLU A 183 0.16 -12.82 2.38
CA GLU A 183 0.35 -12.41 0.99
C GLU A 183 -0.87 -12.64 0.09
N HIS A 184 -1.99 -13.10 0.65
CA HIS A 184 -3.20 -13.34 -0.16
C HIS A 184 -3.79 -12.06 -0.78
N GLU A 185 -3.48 -10.89 -0.21
CA GLU A 185 -3.97 -9.57 -0.64
C GLU A 185 -2.84 -8.60 -1.02
N VAL A 186 -1.61 -9.09 -1.20
CA VAL A 186 -0.55 -8.24 -1.75
C VAL A 186 -0.83 -8.00 -3.24
N ASN A 187 -1.53 -6.91 -3.52
CA ASN A 187 -1.78 -6.46 -4.89
C ASN A 187 -0.46 -5.98 -5.50
N ASN A 188 0.10 -6.81 -6.37
CA ASN A 188 1.22 -6.44 -7.25
C ASN A 188 0.71 -6.07 -8.65
N THR A 189 -0.59 -5.88 -8.82
CA THR A 189 -1.22 -5.60 -10.11
C THR A 189 -2.14 -4.39 -9.97
N PHE A 190 -1.95 -3.38 -10.80
CA PHE A 190 -2.73 -2.14 -10.81
C PHE A 190 -3.32 -1.89 -12.19
N LYS A 191 -4.46 -1.18 -12.20
CA LYS A 191 -5.12 -0.76 -13.42
C LYS A 191 -5.55 0.70 -13.31
N PHE A 192 -5.19 1.50 -14.30
CA PHE A 192 -5.45 2.94 -14.27
C PHE A 192 -6.11 3.39 -15.57
N GLY A 193 -7.12 4.25 -15.44
CA GLY A 193 -7.73 4.91 -16.59
C GLY A 193 -6.78 5.95 -17.19
N VAL A 194 -6.75 6.10 -18.52
CA VAL A 194 -6.10 7.23 -19.19
C VAL A 194 -7.11 7.87 -20.11
N ILE A 195 -7.45 9.12 -19.81
CA ILE A 195 -8.46 9.91 -20.52
C ILE A 195 -7.75 11.07 -21.19
N TYR A 196 -8.06 11.28 -22.47
CA TYR A 196 -7.59 12.42 -23.23
C TYR A 196 -8.66 13.50 -23.28
N GLN A 197 -8.33 14.72 -22.83
CA GLN A 197 -9.21 15.89 -22.87
C GLN A 197 -8.65 16.92 -23.86
N ARG A 198 -9.42 17.19 -24.92
CA ARG A 198 -9.11 18.25 -25.88
C ARG A 198 -9.59 19.61 -25.36
N PHE A 199 -9.04 20.67 -25.95
CA PHE A 199 -9.43 22.04 -25.61
C PHE A 199 -10.95 22.23 -25.67
N GLY A 200 -11.51 22.77 -24.58
CA GLY A 200 -12.94 23.10 -24.49
C GLY A 200 -13.89 21.92 -24.30
N GLN A 201 -13.40 20.68 -24.17
CA GLN A 201 -14.27 19.54 -23.83
C GLN A 201 -14.64 19.58 -22.35
N VAL A 202 -15.95 19.58 -22.07
CA VAL A 202 -16.50 19.76 -20.72
C VAL A 202 -17.52 18.70 -20.33
N SER A 203 -17.83 17.76 -21.24
CA SER A 203 -18.78 16.67 -21.00
C SER A 203 -18.12 15.29 -21.05
N GLU A 204 -18.68 14.34 -20.30
CA GLU A 204 -18.25 12.93 -20.30
C GLU A 204 -18.25 12.32 -21.72
N GLU A 205 -19.30 12.62 -22.49
CA GLU A 205 -19.48 12.10 -23.85
C GLU A 205 -18.38 12.59 -24.79
N GLU A 206 -17.98 13.86 -24.68
CA GLU A 206 -16.89 14.42 -25.49
C GLU A 206 -15.55 13.76 -25.17
N LEU A 207 -15.25 13.56 -23.88
CA LEU A 207 -14.00 12.91 -23.44
C LEU A 207 -13.86 11.50 -24.00
N PHE A 208 -14.92 10.68 -23.89
CA PHE A 208 -14.86 9.29 -24.35
C PHE A 208 -15.05 9.12 -25.86
N ARG A 209 -15.43 10.16 -26.62
CA ARG A 209 -15.54 10.10 -28.09
C ARG A 209 -14.21 10.33 -28.83
N ASN A 210 -13.16 10.74 -28.14
CA ASN A 210 -11.86 10.98 -28.75
C ASN A 210 -11.27 9.67 -29.34
N ASN A 211 -10.96 9.68 -30.64
CA ASN A 211 -10.44 8.50 -31.36
C ASN A 211 -9.03 8.69 -31.92
N GLU A 212 -8.57 9.93 -32.03
CA GLU A 212 -7.27 10.24 -32.63
C GLU A 212 -6.24 10.48 -31.53
N GLU A 213 -5.07 9.88 -31.70
CA GLU A 213 -3.89 10.10 -30.85
C GLU A 213 -3.03 11.18 -31.50
N THR A 214 -2.83 12.30 -30.79
CA THR A 214 -1.91 13.35 -31.23
C THR A 214 -0.46 12.95 -30.94
N PRO A 215 0.54 13.58 -31.60
CA PRO A 215 1.94 13.32 -31.30
C PRO A 215 2.30 13.51 -29.82
N ALA A 216 1.75 14.56 -29.19
CA ALA A 216 1.98 14.85 -27.78
C ALA A 216 1.37 13.77 -26.87
N PHE A 217 0.17 13.28 -27.20
CA PHE A 217 -0.45 12.20 -26.44
C PHE A 217 0.27 10.87 -26.62
N THR A 218 0.66 10.50 -27.85
CA THR A 218 1.46 9.30 -28.11
C THR A 218 2.80 9.34 -27.37
N GLU A 219 3.47 10.50 -27.34
CA GLU A 219 4.71 10.70 -26.58
C GLU A 219 4.51 10.51 -25.07
N PHE A 220 3.40 10.99 -24.52
CA PHE A 220 3.03 10.77 -23.13
C PHE A 220 2.72 9.28 -22.84
N LEU A 221 2.02 8.59 -23.74
CA LEU A 221 1.74 7.16 -23.59
C LEU A 221 3.04 6.32 -23.58
N GLN A 222 4.04 6.69 -24.39
CA GLN A 222 5.37 6.07 -24.38
C GLN A 222 6.13 6.35 -23.07
N LEU A 223 5.89 7.51 -22.44
CA LEU A 223 6.45 7.81 -21.13
C LEU A 223 5.85 6.91 -20.04
N LEU A 224 4.56 6.57 -20.12
CA LEU A 224 3.88 5.71 -19.14
C LEU A 224 4.33 4.24 -19.21
N GLY A 225 4.48 3.69 -20.41
CA GLY A 225 4.76 2.27 -20.59
C GLY A 225 4.97 1.87 -22.04
N ASP A 226 5.10 0.57 -22.24
CA ASP A 226 5.24 -0.03 -23.56
C ASP A 226 3.86 -0.28 -24.16
N THR A 227 3.72 -0.01 -25.47
CA THR A 227 2.50 -0.41 -26.19
C THR A 227 2.57 -1.91 -26.48
N VAL A 228 1.59 -2.66 -25.97
CA VAL A 228 1.53 -4.12 -26.07
C VAL A 228 0.30 -4.56 -26.87
N ASP A 229 0.45 -5.62 -27.66
CA ASP A 229 -0.68 -6.29 -28.31
C ASP A 229 -1.45 -7.12 -27.28
N LEU A 230 -2.78 -6.99 -27.27
CA LEU A 230 -3.64 -7.69 -26.33
C LEU A 230 -3.84 -9.17 -26.69
N GLN A 231 -3.77 -9.50 -27.99
CA GLN A 231 -3.89 -10.88 -28.46
C GLN A 231 -2.78 -11.76 -27.85
N ASP A 232 -3.17 -12.80 -27.11
CA ASP A 232 -2.27 -13.74 -26.45
C ASP A 232 -1.31 -13.14 -25.40
N PHE A 233 -1.58 -11.91 -24.93
CA PHE A 233 -0.80 -11.24 -23.89
C PHE A 233 -0.70 -12.08 -22.61
N LYS A 234 0.50 -12.17 -22.03
CA LYS A 234 0.81 -13.06 -20.89
C LYS A 234 0.91 -12.36 -19.54
N GLY A 235 1.01 -11.03 -19.52
CA GLY A 235 1.06 -10.25 -18.29
C GLY A 235 -0.32 -10.00 -17.69
N PHE A 236 -0.36 -9.16 -16.65
CA PHE A 236 -1.60 -8.70 -16.05
C PHE A 236 -2.48 -7.95 -17.06
N ARG A 237 -3.66 -8.51 -17.36
CA ARG A 237 -4.58 -8.00 -18.40
C ARG A 237 -5.50 -6.85 -17.96
N GLY A 238 -5.57 -6.49 -16.68
CA GLY A 238 -6.43 -5.38 -16.20
C GLY A 238 -7.95 -5.57 -16.40
N GLY A 239 -8.41 -6.72 -16.90
CA GLY A 239 -9.81 -6.94 -17.30
C GLY A 239 -10.07 -6.72 -18.80
N LEU A 240 -9.03 -6.46 -19.59
CA LEU A 240 -9.08 -6.43 -21.05
C LEU A 240 -9.16 -7.85 -21.63
N ASP A 241 -9.75 -7.96 -22.83
CA ASP A 241 -9.88 -9.20 -23.58
C ASP A 241 -8.60 -9.49 -24.39
N VAL A 242 -8.01 -10.64 -24.10
CA VAL A 242 -6.77 -11.14 -24.73
C VAL A 242 -7.02 -12.28 -25.72
N SER A 243 -8.28 -12.71 -25.87
CA SER A 243 -8.66 -13.88 -26.65
C SER A 243 -9.46 -13.55 -27.90
N HIS A 244 -10.39 -12.59 -27.84
CA HIS A 244 -11.34 -12.32 -28.92
C HIS A 244 -11.26 -10.88 -29.47
N GLY A 245 -10.33 -10.06 -28.97
CA GLY A 245 -10.12 -8.68 -29.43
C GLY A 245 -11.29 -7.72 -29.15
N GLN A 246 -12.15 -8.02 -28.16
CA GLN A 246 -13.33 -7.20 -27.86
C GLN A 246 -13.02 -5.86 -27.22
N THR A 247 -11.82 -5.68 -26.66
CA THR A 247 -11.41 -4.47 -25.92
C THR A 247 -10.28 -3.71 -26.61
N GLY A 248 -10.22 -3.79 -27.95
CA GLY A 248 -9.16 -3.21 -28.76
C GLY A 248 -8.06 -4.22 -29.06
N SER A 249 -7.13 -3.82 -29.92
CA SER A 249 -5.98 -4.65 -30.31
C SER A 249 -4.74 -4.42 -29.43
N GLN A 250 -4.61 -3.21 -28.87
CA GLN A 250 -3.41 -2.77 -28.15
C GLN A 250 -3.76 -2.01 -26.89
N SER A 251 -2.84 -2.02 -25.93
CA SER A 251 -2.89 -1.14 -24.76
C SER A 251 -1.50 -0.70 -24.32
N VAL A 252 -1.40 0.09 -23.26
CA VAL A 252 -0.13 0.47 -22.63
C VAL A 252 0.05 -0.31 -21.33
N TYR A 253 1.22 -0.88 -21.14
CA TYR A 253 1.57 -1.72 -19.99
C TYR A 253 2.99 -1.41 -19.51
N THR A 254 3.23 -1.52 -18.22
CA THR A 254 4.58 -1.44 -17.65
C THR A 254 4.69 -2.30 -16.40
N VAL A 255 5.93 -2.67 -16.05
CA VAL A 255 6.27 -3.13 -14.70
C VAL A 255 7.02 -2.01 -13.99
N HIS A 256 6.54 -1.61 -12.82
CA HIS A 256 7.19 -0.61 -11.97
C HIS A 256 7.38 -1.20 -10.57
N ARG A 257 8.63 -1.29 -10.08
CA ARG A 257 8.95 -1.81 -8.74
C ARG A 257 8.28 -3.18 -8.45
N GLU A 258 8.42 -4.11 -9.39
CA GLU A 258 7.81 -5.46 -9.34
C GLU A 258 6.27 -5.48 -9.36
N GLN A 259 5.63 -4.34 -9.62
CA GLN A 259 4.19 -4.22 -9.79
C GLN A 259 3.84 -4.09 -11.27
N GLU A 260 2.92 -4.93 -11.75
CA GLU A 260 2.40 -4.86 -13.10
C GLU A 260 1.29 -3.81 -13.19
N ILE A 261 1.37 -2.93 -14.18
CA ILE A 261 0.41 -1.85 -14.39
C ILE A 261 -0.17 -1.96 -15.79
N MET A 262 -1.49 -2.11 -15.88
CA MET A 262 -2.24 -2.06 -17.13
C MET A 262 -3.01 -0.74 -17.23
N PHE A 263 -2.83 0.00 -18.33
CA PHE A 263 -3.56 1.24 -18.55
C PHE A 263 -4.80 0.99 -19.42
N HIS A 264 -5.94 1.55 -19.03
CA HIS A 264 -7.14 1.62 -19.85
C HIS A 264 -7.15 2.93 -20.64
N VAL A 265 -6.51 2.93 -21.81
CA VAL A 265 -6.37 4.13 -22.64
C VAL A 265 -7.64 4.36 -23.45
N SER A 266 -8.29 5.52 -23.27
CA SER A 266 -9.59 5.83 -23.89
C SER A 266 -9.57 5.70 -25.42
N THR A 267 -8.50 6.15 -26.08
CA THR A 267 -8.36 6.10 -27.56
C THR A 267 -8.08 4.69 -28.09
N LYS A 268 -7.50 3.79 -27.28
CA LYS A 268 -7.18 2.41 -27.68
C LYS A 268 -8.33 1.44 -27.43
N LEU A 269 -9.28 1.81 -26.58
CA LEU A 269 -10.50 1.05 -26.37
C LEU A 269 -11.47 1.24 -27.56
N PRO A 270 -12.29 0.22 -27.89
CA PRO A 270 -13.17 0.25 -29.05
C PRO A 270 -14.12 1.43 -29.02
N PHE A 271 -14.27 2.08 -30.17
CA PHE A 271 -15.28 3.10 -30.39
C PHE A 271 -16.55 2.45 -30.93
N THR A 272 -17.70 2.74 -30.33
CA THR A 272 -19.00 2.24 -30.81
C THR A 272 -19.78 3.38 -31.45
N GLU A 273 -19.99 3.32 -32.78
CA GLU A 273 -20.82 4.31 -33.48
C GLU A 273 -22.27 4.27 -32.98
N GLY A 274 -22.84 5.44 -32.70
CA GLY A 274 -24.22 5.57 -32.20
C GLY A 274 -24.39 5.43 -30.69
N ASP A 275 -23.36 5.02 -29.95
CA ASP A 275 -23.36 5.02 -28.48
C ASP A 275 -22.76 6.35 -27.97
N ALA A 276 -23.62 7.32 -27.65
CA ALA A 276 -23.17 8.62 -27.15
C ALA A 276 -22.35 8.51 -25.84
N GLN A 277 -22.66 7.53 -24.99
CA GLN A 277 -22.01 7.33 -23.69
C GLN A 277 -20.75 6.46 -23.77
N GLN A 278 -20.46 5.87 -24.93
CA GLN A 278 -19.31 4.97 -25.14
C GLN A 278 -19.15 3.95 -24.00
N LEU A 279 -20.22 3.19 -23.74
CA LEU A 279 -20.34 2.28 -22.60
C LEU A 279 -19.20 1.28 -22.50
N GLN A 280 -18.62 0.84 -23.63
CA GLN A 280 -17.45 -0.04 -23.62
C GLN A 280 -16.24 0.64 -22.97
N ARG A 281 -15.95 1.89 -23.31
CA ARG A 281 -14.85 2.67 -22.71
C ARG A 281 -15.12 2.96 -21.25
N LYS A 282 -16.35 3.41 -20.95
CA LYS A 282 -16.80 3.72 -19.59
C LYS A 282 -16.80 2.49 -18.68
N ARG A 283 -17.11 1.30 -19.18
CA ARG A 283 -17.07 0.05 -18.41
C ARG A 283 -15.67 -0.29 -17.90
N HIS A 284 -14.63 0.05 -18.64
CA HIS A 284 -13.26 -0.18 -18.19
C HIS A 284 -12.80 0.98 -17.30
N ILE A 285 -12.72 2.18 -17.87
CA ILE A 285 -12.17 3.37 -17.17
C ILE A 285 -13.02 3.77 -15.96
N GLY A 286 -14.36 3.71 -16.09
CA GLY A 286 -15.27 4.04 -15.00
C GLY A 286 -15.31 3.02 -13.86
N ASN A 287 -14.67 1.85 -14.02
CA ASN A 287 -14.49 0.84 -12.96
C ASN A 287 -13.05 0.81 -12.41
N ASP A 288 -12.20 1.74 -12.84
CA ASP A 288 -10.91 1.97 -12.21
C ASP A 288 -11.06 2.87 -10.99
N ILE A 289 -10.08 2.82 -10.09
CA ILE A 289 -10.06 3.61 -8.86
C ILE A 289 -9.42 4.98 -9.11
N VAL A 290 -8.35 4.99 -9.91
CA VAL A 290 -7.57 6.17 -10.25
C VAL A 290 -7.49 6.33 -11.77
N ALA A 291 -7.61 7.56 -12.26
CA ALA A 291 -7.45 7.89 -13.66
C ALA A 291 -6.48 9.05 -13.89
N VAL A 292 -5.74 8.98 -14.99
CA VAL A 292 -4.92 10.06 -15.53
C VAL A 292 -5.74 10.83 -16.56
N VAL A 293 -5.75 12.16 -16.47
CA VAL A 293 -6.33 13.05 -17.48
C VAL A 293 -5.22 13.79 -18.20
N PHE A 294 -5.03 13.51 -19.49
CA PHE A 294 -4.02 14.17 -20.31
C PHE A 294 -4.63 15.34 -21.08
N GLN A 295 -3.95 16.49 -21.04
CA GLN A 295 -4.37 17.74 -21.67
C GLN A 295 -3.21 18.33 -22.49
N GLU A 296 -3.48 18.73 -23.73
CA GLU A 296 -2.50 19.49 -24.54
C GLU A 296 -2.60 20.99 -24.35
N GLU A 297 -3.82 21.47 -24.11
CA GLU A 297 -4.13 22.87 -23.91
C GLU A 297 -4.86 23.03 -22.57
N ALA A 298 -4.65 24.19 -21.93
CA ALA A 298 -5.25 24.50 -20.64
C ALA A 298 -6.78 24.44 -20.74
N THR A 299 -7.36 23.39 -20.15
CA THR A 299 -8.80 23.18 -20.10
C THR A 299 -9.16 22.85 -18.65
N PRO A 300 -10.13 23.54 -18.04
CA PRO A 300 -10.55 23.15 -16.71
C PRO A 300 -11.13 21.74 -16.68
N PHE A 301 -10.92 21.04 -15.58
CA PHE A 301 -11.48 19.72 -15.34
C PHE A 301 -12.22 19.72 -14.01
N VAL A 302 -13.41 19.11 -13.99
CA VAL A 302 -14.20 18.91 -12.78
C VAL A 302 -14.35 17.40 -12.58
N PRO A 303 -13.96 16.83 -11.43
CA PRO A 303 -14.09 15.38 -11.19
C PRO A 303 -15.50 14.82 -11.43
N ASP A 304 -16.53 15.61 -11.08
CA ASP A 304 -17.94 15.26 -11.29
C ASP A 304 -18.38 15.19 -12.76
N MET A 305 -17.54 15.64 -13.69
CA MET A 305 -17.83 15.49 -15.12
C MET A 305 -17.87 14.02 -15.55
N ILE A 306 -17.24 13.12 -14.80
CA ILE A 306 -17.24 11.67 -15.06
C ILE A 306 -18.06 10.97 -14.00
N ALA A 307 -19.21 10.44 -14.39
CA ALA A 307 -20.13 9.79 -13.48
C ALA A 307 -19.66 8.35 -13.19
N SER A 308 -18.89 8.18 -12.13
CA SER A 308 -18.40 6.88 -11.65
C SER A 308 -18.54 6.69 -10.15
N ASN A 309 -18.87 5.45 -9.76
CA ASN A 309 -18.83 5.01 -8.36
C ASN A 309 -17.43 4.57 -7.91
N PHE A 310 -16.53 4.28 -8.83
CA PHE A 310 -15.22 3.69 -8.54
C PHE A 310 -14.08 4.68 -8.64
N LEU A 311 -14.17 5.68 -9.52
CA LEU A 311 -13.15 6.73 -9.63
C LEU A 311 -13.19 7.62 -8.38
N HIS A 312 -12.09 7.63 -7.63
CA HIS A 312 -11.93 8.42 -6.40
C HIS A 312 -10.76 9.39 -6.48
N ALA A 313 -9.80 9.20 -7.40
CA ALA A 313 -8.68 10.11 -7.60
C ALA A 313 -8.36 10.33 -9.09
N PHE A 314 -7.96 11.55 -9.42
CA PHE A 314 -7.56 11.99 -10.75
C PHE A 314 -6.21 12.69 -10.69
N ILE A 315 -5.31 12.31 -11.60
CA ILE A 315 -4.02 12.97 -11.81
C ILE A 315 -4.04 13.62 -13.19
N LEU A 316 -4.00 14.94 -13.23
CA LEU A 316 -4.04 15.73 -14.45
C LEU A 316 -2.62 16.04 -14.90
N VAL A 317 -2.34 15.77 -16.18
CA VAL A 317 -1.06 16.03 -16.82
C VAL A 317 -1.30 16.92 -18.03
N GLN A 318 -0.90 18.17 -17.92
CA GLN A 318 -1.01 19.16 -19.00
C GLN A 318 0.36 19.40 -19.62
N VAL A 319 0.46 19.41 -20.95
CA VAL A 319 1.68 19.80 -21.65
C VAL A 319 1.82 21.33 -21.64
N GLU A 320 2.99 21.86 -21.25
CA GLU A 320 3.30 23.28 -21.41
C GLU A 320 4.13 23.53 -22.68
N GLU A 321 5.23 22.81 -22.86
CA GLU A 321 6.09 22.92 -24.05
C GLU A 321 5.91 21.73 -25.00
N LEU A 322 5.09 21.90 -26.05
CA LEU A 322 4.77 20.83 -27.00
C LEU A 322 5.99 20.34 -27.80
N CYS A 323 6.19 19.01 -27.80
CA CYS A 323 7.04 18.27 -28.75
C CYS A 323 8.44 18.87 -28.99
N SER A 324 9.10 19.32 -27.93
CA SER A 324 10.42 19.98 -27.96
C SER A 324 11.44 19.19 -27.14
N LYS A 325 12.74 19.51 -27.25
CA LYS A 325 13.76 18.92 -26.36
C LYS A 325 13.55 19.23 -24.87
N ASN A 326 12.71 20.22 -24.57
CA ASN A 326 12.41 20.71 -23.23
C ASN A 326 10.95 20.42 -22.82
N THR A 327 10.26 19.49 -23.47
CA THR A 327 8.86 19.18 -23.13
C THR A 327 8.67 19.00 -21.62
N SER A 328 7.79 19.83 -21.09
CA SER A 328 7.44 19.90 -19.68
C SER A 328 5.96 19.60 -19.49
N TYR A 329 5.66 19.00 -18.34
CA TYR A 329 4.33 18.58 -17.94
C TYR A 329 3.98 19.26 -16.62
N LYS A 330 2.88 20.02 -16.62
CA LYS A 330 2.26 20.55 -15.42
C LYS A 330 1.31 19.52 -14.83
N VAL A 331 1.46 19.23 -13.55
CA VAL A 331 0.69 18.19 -12.86
C VAL A 331 -0.20 18.80 -11.81
N SER A 332 -1.47 18.40 -11.78
CA SER A 332 -2.41 18.67 -10.70
C SER A 332 -3.05 17.37 -10.21
N VAL A 333 -3.36 17.29 -8.93
CA VAL A 333 -3.98 16.10 -8.34
C VAL A 333 -5.28 16.51 -7.66
N THR A 334 -6.34 15.73 -7.85
CA THR A 334 -7.60 15.90 -7.16
C THR A 334 -8.17 14.54 -6.78
N ALA A 335 -8.72 14.42 -5.59
CA ALA A 335 -9.34 13.20 -5.11
C ALA A 335 -10.53 13.51 -4.20
N ARG A 336 -11.38 12.51 -3.93
CA ARG A 336 -12.53 12.68 -3.05
C ARG A 336 -12.11 13.04 -1.62
N GLU A 337 -12.99 13.74 -0.91
CA GLU A 337 -12.77 14.16 0.50
C GLU A 337 -12.50 12.99 1.46
N ASP A 338 -13.00 11.79 1.17
CA ASP A 338 -12.77 10.59 1.98
C ASP A 338 -11.42 9.91 1.70
N VAL A 339 -10.69 10.34 0.67
CA VAL A 339 -9.36 9.83 0.33
C VAL A 339 -8.31 10.67 1.05
N PRO A 340 -7.45 10.07 1.89
CA PRO A 340 -6.37 10.82 2.54
C PRO A 340 -5.32 11.29 1.53
N PRO A 341 -4.56 12.35 1.82
CA PRO A 341 -3.40 12.75 1.00
C PRO A 341 -2.42 11.60 0.80
N PHE A 342 -1.77 11.56 -0.36
CA PHE A 342 -0.85 10.49 -0.75
C PHE A 342 0.40 11.03 -1.44
N GLY A 343 1.54 10.37 -1.22
CA GLY A 343 2.82 10.78 -1.79
C GLY A 343 3.03 10.27 -3.22
N PRO A 344 4.13 10.66 -3.89
CA PRO A 344 5.08 11.71 -3.51
C PRO A 344 4.47 13.12 -3.65
N PRO A 345 4.88 14.11 -2.82
CA PRO A 345 4.33 15.47 -2.88
C PRO A 345 4.67 16.15 -4.21
N LEU A 346 3.77 17.02 -4.68
CA LEU A 346 4.04 17.86 -5.86
C LEU A 346 5.21 18.83 -5.59
N PRO A 347 6.12 19.05 -6.56
CA PRO A 347 7.13 20.09 -6.46
C PRO A 347 6.51 21.48 -6.58
N ASN A 348 7.25 22.51 -6.15
CA ASN A 348 6.87 23.91 -6.37
C ASN A 348 7.93 24.60 -7.26
N PRO A 349 7.59 24.97 -8.52
CA PRO A 349 6.29 24.80 -9.19
C PRO A 349 6.00 23.33 -9.56
N ALA A 350 4.71 22.98 -9.70
CA ALA A 350 4.23 21.62 -10.01
C ALA A 350 4.45 21.21 -11.49
N VAL A 351 5.68 21.37 -11.96
CA VAL A 351 6.09 21.17 -13.35
C VAL A 351 7.26 20.19 -13.40
N PHE A 352 7.15 19.20 -14.26
CA PHE A 352 8.16 18.17 -14.48
C PHE A 352 8.68 18.23 -15.91
N LYS A 353 9.98 17.97 -16.08
CA LYS A 353 10.54 17.76 -17.43
C LYS A 353 10.29 16.33 -17.87
N LYS A 354 10.09 16.12 -19.16
CA LYS A 354 10.07 14.77 -19.74
C LYS A 354 11.35 14.03 -19.35
N GLY A 355 11.20 12.87 -18.73
CA GLY A 355 12.32 12.04 -18.35
C GLY A 355 11.94 10.89 -17.42
N PRO A 356 12.92 10.02 -17.10
CA PRO A 356 12.74 8.91 -16.16
C PRO A 356 12.28 9.36 -14.77
N GLU A 357 12.70 10.55 -14.30
CA GLU A 357 12.25 11.13 -13.03
C GLU A 357 10.74 11.35 -12.99
N PHE A 358 10.19 12.01 -14.02
CA PHE A 358 8.75 12.25 -14.10
C PHE A 358 7.96 10.95 -14.24
N ARG A 359 8.48 9.97 -14.99
CA ARG A 359 7.88 8.64 -15.06
C ARG A 359 7.83 7.98 -13.69
N GLU A 360 8.93 8.01 -12.93
CA GLU A 360 8.95 7.40 -11.60
C GLU A 360 8.00 8.11 -10.64
N PHE A 361 7.98 9.45 -10.64
CA PHE A 361 7.02 10.25 -9.88
C PHE A 361 5.59 9.83 -10.19
N LEU A 362 5.20 9.83 -11.47
CA LEU A 362 3.83 9.61 -11.91
C LEU A 362 3.34 8.20 -11.59
N LEU A 363 4.14 7.17 -11.88
CA LEU A 363 3.76 5.78 -11.58
C LEU A 363 3.63 5.56 -10.07
N THR A 364 4.57 6.10 -9.28
CA THR A 364 4.54 5.99 -7.82
C THR A 364 3.33 6.74 -7.24
N LYS A 365 3.02 7.93 -7.76
CA LYS A 365 1.85 8.73 -7.37
C LYS A 365 0.54 8.00 -7.69
N LEU A 366 0.44 7.34 -8.84
CA LEU A 366 -0.74 6.56 -9.23
C LEU A 366 -0.98 5.38 -8.29
N ILE A 367 0.07 4.61 -7.98
CA ILE A 367 -0.05 3.48 -7.06
C ILE A 367 -0.46 3.98 -5.67
N ASN A 368 0.21 5.01 -5.15
CA ASN A 368 -0.11 5.58 -3.84
C ASN A 368 -1.53 6.17 -3.79
N ALA A 369 -2.01 6.76 -4.89
CA ALA A 369 -3.39 7.22 -5.00
C ALA A 369 -4.38 6.06 -4.84
N GLU A 370 -4.16 4.93 -5.49
CA GLU A 370 -5.04 3.75 -5.37
C GLU A 370 -4.98 3.17 -3.95
N LEU A 371 -3.76 3.07 -3.38
CA LEU A 371 -3.57 2.64 -2.00
C LEU A 371 -4.25 3.56 -0.98
N ALA A 372 -4.28 4.86 -1.24
CA ALA A 372 -5.01 5.81 -0.41
C ALA A 372 -6.53 5.67 -0.57
N CYS A 373 -7.03 5.39 -1.77
CA CYS A 373 -8.45 5.14 -2.00
C CYS A 373 -8.96 3.91 -1.22
N TYR A 374 -8.14 2.87 -1.03
CA TYR A 374 -8.51 1.72 -0.17
C TYR A 374 -8.73 2.10 1.30
N LYS A 375 -8.11 3.18 1.78
CA LYS A 375 -8.32 3.71 3.14
C LYS A 375 -9.65 4.44 3.29
N SER A 376 -10.36 4.73 2.19
CA SER A 376 -11.66 5.39 2.22
C SER A 376 -12.76 4.45 2.71
N ASP A 377 -13.77 5.01 3.38
CA ASP A 377 -14.85 4.26 4.05
C ASP A 377 -15.60 3.29 3.13
N ARG A 378 -15.65 3.57 1.83
CA ARG A 378 -16.36 2.76 0.84
C ARG A 378 -15.63 1.46 0.53
N PHE A 379 -14.30 1.49 0.47
CA PHE A 379 -13.47 0.33 0.12
C PHE A 379 -12.98 -0.45 1.34
N ALA A 380 -12.74 0.23 2.46
CA ALA A 380 -12.35 -0.41 3.72
C ALA A 380 -13.35 -1.47 4.21
N ARG A 381 -14.64 -1.35 3.85
CA ARG A 381 -15.68 -2.34 4.21
C ARG A 381 -15.56 -3.68 3.48
N LEU A 382 -15.06 -3.68 2.25
CA LEU A 382 -14.92 -4.89 1.42
C LEU A 382 -13.67 -5.71 1.77
N GLU A 383 -12.58 -5.02 2.15
CA GLU A 383 -11.32 -5.64 2.58
C GLU A 383 -11.50 -6.47 3.88
N VAL A 384 -12.26 -5.92 4.84
CA VAL A 384 -12.53 -6.56 6.14
C VAL A 384 -13.28 -7.90 6.03
N GLU A 385 -14.13 -8.09 5.02
CA GLU A 385 -14.95 -9.30 4.85
C GLU A 385 -14.16 -10.46 4.22
N THR A 386 -13.23 -10.13 3.31
CA THR A 386 -12.33 -11.09 2.64
C THR A 386 -11.26 -11.58 3.60
N HIS A 387 -10.61 -10.65 4.33
CA HIS A 387 -9.69 -10.94 5.43
C HIS A 387 -10.31 -11.84 6.51
N TRP A 388 -11.56 -11.56 6.91
CA TRP A 388 -12.27 -12.34 7.93
C TRP A 388 -12.52 -13.79 7.52
N THR A 389 -12.88 -14.02 6.26
CA THR A 389 -13.17 -15.36 5.73
C THR A 389 -11.90 -16.21 5.67
N ALA A 390 -10.77 -15.63 5.27
CA ALA A 390 -9.49 -16.31 5.20
C ALA A 390 -8.95 -16.69 6.60
N VAL A 391 -8.96 -15.76 7.57
CA VAL A 391 -8.57 -16.03 8.98
C VAL A 391 -9.45 -17.12 9.59
N CYS A 392 -10.76 -17.05 9.35
CA CYS A 392 -11.69 -18.05 9.84
C CYS A 392 -11.42 -19.43 9.22
N CYS A 393 -11.05 -19.51 7.93
CA CYS A 393 -10.66 -20.76 7.29
C CYS A 393 -9.36 -21.33 7.88
N PHE A 394 -8.33 -20.51 8.11
CA PHE A 394 -7.08 -20.92 8.75
C PHE A 394 -7.31 -21.46 10.17
N LEU A 395 -8.07 -20.73 11.00
CA LEU A 395 -8.35 -21.14 12.38
C LEU A 395 -9.34 -22.32 12.46
N LYS A 396 -10.24 -22.48 11.49
CA LYS A 396 -11.08 -23.69 11.36
C LYS A 396 -10.24 -24.91 10.97
N ALA A 397 -9.26 -24.74 10.07
CA ALA A 397 -8.29 -25.79 9.77
C ALA A 397 -7.49 -26.16 11.03
N HIS A 398 -7.10 -25.19 11.86
CA HIS A 398 -6.51 -25.44 13.17
C HIS A 398 -7.44 -26.18 14.13
N LYS A 399 -8.73 -25.83 14.22
CA LYS A 399 -9.69 -26.56 15.08
C LYS A 399 -9.97 -27.99 14.61
N HIS A 400 -9.90 -28.26 13.30
CA HIS A 400 -9.95 -29.63 12.77
C HIS A 400 -8.63 -30.40 13.01
N LEU A 401 -7.50 -29.70 13.14
CA LEU A 401 -6.20 -30.26 13.52
C LEU A 401 -5.99 -30.35 15.05
N ASP A 402 -6.72 -29.60 15.88
CA ASP A 402 -6.78 -29.75 17.35
C ASP A 402 -7.35 -31.13 17.75
N ALA A 403 -8.09 -31.78 16.85
CA ALA A 403 -8.47 -33.18 17.02
C ALA A 403 -7.26 -34.14 16.93
N ALA A 404 -6.20 -33.75 16.21
CA ALA A 404 -4.93 -34.46 16.13
C ALA A 404 -3.98 -34.13 17.29
N ASP A 405 -3.99 -32.90 17.83
CA ASP A 405 -3.19 -32.55 19.02
C ASP A 405 -3.65 -33.27 20.29
N ARG A 406 -4.95 -33.60 20.41
CA ARG A 406 -5.46 -34.51 21.47
C ARG A 406 -4.95 -35.95 21.34
N CYS A 407 -4.41 -36.35 20.19
CA CYS A 407 -3.76 -37.65 20.02
C CYS A 407 -2.30 -37.65 20.47
N VAL A 408 -1.66 -36.48 20.60
CA VAL A 408 -0.29 -36.35 21.11
C VAL A 408 -0.26 -36.28 22.64
N PHE A 409 -1.30 -35.72 23.28
CA PHE A 409 -1.47 -35.76 24.75
C PHE A 409 -2.93 -36.06 25.15
N PRO A 410 -3.23 -37.27 25.68
CA PRO A 410 -4.56 -37.62 26.15
C PRO A 410 -4.96 -36.83 27.41
N SER A 411 -6.27 -36.62 27.57
CA SER A 411 -6.97 -35.83 28.59
C SER A 411 -6.81 -36.26 30.06
N ALA A 412 -5.75 -37.00 30.41
CA ALA A 412 -5.42 -37.42 31.78
C ALA A 412 -4.37 -36.51 32.47
N CYS A 413 -3.86 -35.48 31.79
CA CYS A 413 -2.85 -34.55 32.33
C CYS A 413 -3.42 -33.17 32.71
N SER A 414 -4.63 -33.10 33.25
CA SER A 414 -5.22 -31.85 33.77
C SER A 414 -4.46 -31.26 34.97
N SER A 415 -3.51 -31.99 35.58
CA SER A 415 -2.58 -31.47 36.59
C SER A 415 -1.26 -30.94 36.00
N VAL A 416 -0.94 -31.21 34.74
CA VAL A 416 0.32 -30.78 34.09
C VAL A 416 0.16 -29.46 33.33
N CYS A 417 -1.06 -29.08 32.93
CA CYS A 417 -1.32 -27.77 32.31
C CYS A 417 -1.08 -26.58 33.26
N ALA A 418 -1.23 -26.77 34.59
CA ALA A 418 -0.85 -25.75 35.58
C ALA A 418 0.67 -25.56 35.66
N ALA A 419 1.47 -26.58 35.30
CA ALA A 419 2.93 -26.48 35.21
C ALA A 419 3.39 -25.86 33.88
N SER A 420 2.57 -25.92 32.81
CA SER A 420 2.93 -25.40 31.49
C SER A 420 3.01 -23.87 31.42
N VAL A 421 2.29 -23.15 32.28
CA VAL A 421 2.39 -21.67 32.38
C VAL A 421 3.73 -21.25 33.01
N THR A 422 4.29 -22.08 33.90
CA THR A 422 5.62 -21.89 34.48
C THR A 422 6.72 -22.27 33.48
N VAL A 423 6.46 -23.26 32.61
CA VAL A 423 7.38 -23.70 31.56
C VAL A 423 7.52 -22.67 30.43
N SER A 424 6.49 -21.86 30.11
CA SER A 424 6.65 -20.77 29.13
C SER A 424 7.57 -19.65 29.62
N ARG A 425 7.55 -19.31 30.92
CA ARG A 425 8.58 -18.44 31.52
C ARG A 425 9.95 -19.12 31.51
N LEU A 426 10.01 -20.42 31.78
CA LEU A 426 11.26 -21.18 31.84
C LEU A 426 11.89 -21.49 30.47
N ILE A 427 11.12 -21.60 29.39
CA ILE A 427 11.65 -21.87 28.04
C ILE A 427 12.20 -20.59 27.42
N ILE A 428 11.54 -19.45 27.62
CA ILE A 428 12.09 -18.15 27.22
C ILE A 428 13.36 -17.85 28.04
N ILE A 429 13.33 -18.05 29.36
CA ILE A 429 14.50 -17.81 30.23
C ILE A 429 15.62 -18.86 30.02
N LYS A 430 15.32 -20.14 29.79
CA LYS A 430 16.35 -21.18 29.55
C LYS A 430 16.92 -21.15 28.15
N SER A 431 16.17 -20.77 27.11
CA SER A 431 16.77 -20.58 25.79
C SER A 431 17.70 -19.36 25.77
N LEU A 432 17.45 -18.33 26.59
CA LEU A 432 18.36 -17.18 26.78
C LEU A 432 19.57 -17.49 27.69
N LEU A 433 19.42 -18.28 28.77
CA LEU A 433 20.53 -18.62 29.68
C LEU A 433 21.39 -19.80 29.25
N LEU A 434 20.86 -20.76 28.48
CA LEU A 434 21.65 -21.89 27.98
C LEU A 434 22.63 -21.45 26.88
N PHE A 435 22.34 -20.34 26.19
CA PHE A 435 23.19 -19.82 25.12
C PHE A 435 24.45 -19.11 25.62
N THR A 436 24.37 -18.40 26.74
CA THR A 436 25.55 -17.78 27.40
C THR A 436 26.44 -18.83 28.09
N PHE A 437 25.86 -19.91 28.63
CA PHE A 437 26.64 -20.95 29.33
C PHE A 437 27.34 -21.93 28.39
N VAL A 438 26.75 -22.25 27.22
CA VAL A 438 27.37 -23.17 26.24
C VAL A 438 28.52 -22.50 25.48
N HIS A 439 28.50 -21.18 25.28
CA HIS A 439 29.64 -20.46 24.68
C HIS A 439 30.83 -20.29 25.65
N VAL A 440 30.60 -20.17 26.96
CA VAL A 440 31.68 -20.02 27.96
C VAL A 440 32.30 -21.36 28.36
N MET A 441 31.54 -22.47 28.35
CA MET A 441 32.07 -23.79 28.74
C MET A 441 32.78 -24.56 27.63
N PHE A 442 32.52 -24.27 26.35
CA PHE A 442 33.16 -24.99 25.22
C PHE A 442 34.48 -24.37 24.72
N LEU A 443 34.93 -23.25 25.30
CA LEU A 443 36.24 -22.63 25.02
C LEU A 443 37.25 -22.72 26.17
N TRP A 444 36.94 -23.42 27.28
CA TRP A 444 37.82 -23.50 28.47
C TRP A 444 38.38 -24.89 28.84
N PRO A 445 38.55 -25.86 27.90
CA PRO A 445 39.59 -26.86 28.15
C PRO A 445 40.48 -27.06 26.93
N CYS A 446 41.31 -26.06 26.63
CA CYS A 446 42.49 -26.24 25.76
C CYS A 446 43.77 -25.57 26.30
N LEU A 447 43.79 -25.11 27.56
CA LEU A 447 44.99 -24.52 28.18
C LEU A 447 45.15 -24.93 29.65
N SER A 448 45.49 -26.20 29.89
CA SER A 448 46.11 -26.63 31.16
C SER A 448 46.64 -28.07 31.11
N LEU A 449 47.56 -28.34 30.18
CA LEU A 449 48.52 -29.46 30.31
C LEU A 449 49.92 -28.92 29.95
N LEU A 450 50.57 -28.37 30.99
CA LEU A 450 52.01 -28.36 31.35
C LEU A 450 53.09 -28.27 30.24
N PRO A 451 54.15 -27.44 30.44
CA PRO A 451 55.17 -27.84 31.44
C PRO A 451 55.78 -26.70 32.26
N ALA A 452 56.04 -27.00 33.54
CA ALA A 452 57.09 -26.38 34.33
C ALA A 452 57.96 -27.50 34.92
N LEU A 453 59.09 -27.75 34.23
CA LEU A 453 60.40 -28.21 34.72
C LEU A 453 60.46 -29.05 36.02
N PHE A 454 60.66 -30.38 35.87
CA PHE A 454 61.81 -31.14 36.41
C PHE A 454 61.88 -32.53 35.79
#